data_AF-A0A2Z6RCU9-F1
#
_entry.id   AF-A0A2Z6RCU9-F1
#
_cell.length_a   1.000
_cell.length_b   1.000
_cell.length_c   1.000
_cell.angle_alpha   90.00
_cell.angle_beta   90.00
_cell.angle_gamma   90.00
#
_symmetry.space_group_name_H-M   'P 1'
#
loop_
_entity.id
_entity.type
_entity.pdbx_description
1 polymer ?
#
loop_
_entity_poly.entity_id
_entity_poly.type
_entity_poly.pdbx_seq_one_letter_code
_entity_poly.pdbx_strand_id
1 'polypeptide(L)'
;MLEKLIEELISETSQNPEIAKERILPLGSGSRTFFDLYNVIDVIEGQEEVVKRAVIKLYFNFGKALNDQFSHYLKTNPKRTAQALVNQEVRKQLPDLVSDDAFRKKKNGL
;
A
#
# COMPACT_ATOMS: atom_id res chain seq x y z
N MET A 1 -32.29 -13.37 -5.65
CA MET A 1 -31.03 -12.92 -6.29
C MET A 1 -30.30 -11.94 -5.40
N LEU A 2 -30.96 -10.88 -4.92
CA LEU A 2 -30.37 -9.90 -4.00
C LEU A 2 -30.00 -10.49 -2.62
N GLU A 3 -30.88 -11.29 -2.01
CA GLU A 3 -30.61 -11.92 -0.70
C GLU A 3 -29.37 -12.83 -0.74
N LYS A 4 -29.23 -13.61 -1.82
CA LYS A 4 -28.08 -14.49 -2.05
C LYS A 4 -26.77 -13.69 -2.20
N LEU A 5 -26.82 -12.53 -2.86
CA LEU A 5 -25.66 -11.65 -3.02
C LEU A 5 -25.25 -11.02 -1.68
N ILE A 6 -26.21 -10.63 -0.84
CA ILE A 6 -25.95 -10.11 0.50
C ILE A 6 -25.29 -11.18 1.39
N GLU A 7 -25.80 -12.42 1.33
CA GLU A 7 -25.26 -13.55 2.10
C GLU A 7 -23.82 -13.90 1.69
N GLU A 8 -23.51 -13.83 0.39
CA GLU A 8 -22.18 -14.08 -0.17
C GLU A 8 -21.16 -13.01 0.26
N LEU A 9 -21.52 -11.73 0.19
CA LEU A 9 -20.66 -10.60 0.59
C LEU A 9 -20.33 -10.62 2.10
N ILE A 10 -21.28 -11.01 2.95
CA ILE A 10 -21.08 -11.14 4.40
C ILE A 10 -20.13 -12.32 4.70
N SER A 11 -20.26 -13.42 3.95
CA SER A 11 -19.47 -14.64 4.15
C SER A 11 -17.99 -14.48 3.77
N GLU A 12 -17.69 -13.75 2.69
CA GLU A 12 -16.29 -13.49 2.25
C GLU A 12 -15.50 -12.60 3.23
N THR A 13 -16.20 -11.72 3.96
CA THR A 13 -15.59 -10.78 4.92
C THR A 13 -15.23 -11.45 6.26
N SER A 14 -15.69 -12.70 6.50
CA SER A 14 -15.63 -13.40 7.79
C SER A 14 -14.32 -14.17 8.08
N GLN A 15 -13.20 -13.85 7.44
CA GLN A 15 -11.89 -14.46 7.78
C GLN A 15 -11.21 -13.79 8.99
N ASN A 16 -11.75 -12.69 9.53
CA ASN A 16 -11.30 -12.12 10.80
C ASN A 16 -12.44 -11.35 11.51
N PRO A 17 -12.98 -11.85 12.64
CA PRO A 17 -14.13 -11.24 13.31
C PRO A 17 -13.83 -9.85 13.92
N GLU A 18 -12.55 -9.47 14.05
CA GLU A 18 -12.18 -8.11 14.47
C GLU A 18 -12.26 -7.09 13.33
N ILE A 19 -11.90 -7.48 12.09
CA ILE A 19 -11.94 -6.59 10.91
C ILE A 19 -13.38 -6.33 10.46
N ALA A 20 -14.28 -7.29 10.67
CA ALA A 20 -15.71 -7.12 10.38
C ALA A 20 -16.38 -6.08 11.30
N LYS A 21 -15.86 -5.87 12.52
CA LYS A 21 -16.38 -4.87 13.47
C LYS A 21 -15.79 -3.48 13.24
N GLU A 22 -14.59 -3.38 12.67
CA GLU A 22 -13.88 -2.10 12.53
C GLU A 22 -14.14 -1.40 11.18
N ARG A 23 -14.53 -2.14 10.13
CA ARG A 23 -14.91 -1.57 8.82
C ARG A 23 -16.32 -1.00 8.78
N ILE A 24 -17.16 -1.32 9.76
CA ILE A 24 -18.46 -0.68 9.95
C ILE A 24 -18.26 0.35 11.05
N LEU A 25 -18.06 1.62 10.66
CA LEU A 25 -18.07 2.78 11.56
C LEU A 25 -19.17 2.60 12.64
N PRO A 26 -18.97 3.05 13.91
CA PRO A 26 -19.95 2.83 14.96
C PRO A 26 -21.28 3.46 14.54
N LEU A 27 -22.20 2.62 14.06
CA LEU A 27 -23.48 3.10 13.57
C LEU A 27 -24.36 3.37 14.78
N GLY A 28 -24.35 4.64 15.20
CA GLY A 28 -25.28 5.16 16.20
C GLY A 28 -26.72 4.74 15.89
N SER A 29 -27.37 4.19 16.91
CA SER A 29 -28.76 3.73 16.89
C SER A 29 -29.71 4.91 16.73
N GLY A 30 -30.25 5.10 15.52
CA GLY A 30 -31.29 6.09 15.23
C GLY A 30 -31.62 6.17 13.74
N SER A 31 -32.80 5.65 13.35
CA SER A 31 -33.50 5.83 12.06
C SER A 31 -32.63 6.03 10.82
N ARG A 32 -32.18 4.94 10.19
CA ARG A 32 -31.46 4.97 8.90
C ARG A 32 -32.40 5.23 7.75
N THR A 33 -32.26 6.38 7.11
CA THR A 33 -32.84 6.59 5.78
C THR A 33 -31.92 5.98 4.72
N PHE A 34 -32.45 5.66 3.53
CA PHE A 34 -31.62 5.22 2.38
C PHE A 34 -30.52 6.24 2.04
N PHE A 35 -30.77 7.52 2.34
CA PHE A 35 -29.80 8.60 2.15
C PHE A 35 -28.56 8.45 3.05
N ASP A 36 -28.74 8.03 4.30
CA ASP A 36 -27.62 7.81 5.23
C ASP A 36 -26.72 6.65 4.76
N LEU A 37 -27.34 5.58 4.23
CA LEU A 37 -26.60 4.46 3.65
C LEU A 37 -25.83 4.87 2.38
N TYR A 38 -26.45 5.67 1.52
CA TYR A 38 -25.81 6.21 0.32
C TYR A 38 -24.59 7.07 0.67
N ASN A 39 -24.71 7.98 1.64
CA ASN A 39 -23.59 8.82 2.06
C ASN A 39 -22.42 8.01 2.63
N VAL A 40 -22.71 6.92 3.36
CA VAL A 40 -21.65 6.02 3.86
C VAL A 40 -20.92 5.33 2.69
N ILE A 41 -21.64 4.88 1.66
CA ILE A 41 -21.04 4.30 0.45
C ILE A 41 -20.14 5.31 -0.24
N ASP A 42 -20.66 6.52 -0.51
CA ASP A 42 -19.91 7.60 -1.18
C ASP A 42 -18.60 7.96 -0.44
N VAL A 43 -18.65 8.06 0.89
CA VAL A 43 -17.45 8.31 1.71
C VAL A 43 -16.44 7.15 1.62
N ILE A 44 -16.90 5.90 1.66
CA ILE A 44 -16.00 4.74 1.58
C ILE A 44 -15.37 4.64 0.19
N GLU A 45 -16.15 4.84 -0.88
CA GLU A 45 -15.64 4.86 -2.26
C GLU A 45 -14.63 6.00 -2.47
N GLY A 46 -14.91 7.17 -1.92
CA GLY A 46 -13.98 8.31 -1.95
C GLY A 46 -12.66 8.04 -1.21
N GLN A 47 -12.69 7.27 -0.12
CA GLN A 47 -11.47 6.88 0.60
C GLN A 47 -10.55 5.99 -0.25
N GLU A 48 -11.11 5.10 -1.06
CA GLU A 48 -10.32 4.26 -1.97
C GLU A 48 -9.49 5.11 -2.93
N GLU A 49 -10.10 6.16 -3.49
CA GLU A 49 -9.42 7.09 -4.38
C GLU A 49 -8.32 7.88 -3.64
N VAL A 50 -8.60 8.35 -2.43
CA VAL A 50 -7.62 9.06 -1.58
C VAL A 50 -6.42 8.15 -1.27
N VAL A 51 -6.67 6.89 -0.91
CA VAL A 51 -5.63 5.90 -0.63
C VAL A 51 -4.79 5.64 -1.88
N LYS A 52 -5.41 5.43 -3.05
CA LYS A 52 -4.68 5.24 -4.32
C LYS A 52 -3.76 6.43 -4.62
N ARG A 53 -4.25 7.66 -4.48
CA ARG A 53 -3.45 8.88 -4.68
C ARG A 53 -2.32 8.99 -3.66
N ALA A 54 -2.54 8.60 -2.41
CA ALA A 54 -1.51 8.59 -1.36
C ALA A 54 -0.40 7.58 -1.68
N VAL A 55 -0.75 6.37 -2.12
CA VAL A 55 0.21 5.34 -2.54
C VAL A 55 1.10 5.84 -3.69
N ILE A 56 0.52 6.47 -4.71
CA ILE A 56 1.29 7.04 -5.83
C ILE A 56 2.30 8.10 -5.33
N LYS A 57 1.87 9.00 -4.42
CA LYS A 57 2.75 10.00 -3.81
C LYS A 57 3.89 9.36 -3.02
N LEU A 58 3.61 8.28 -2.28
CA LEU A 58 4.63 7.54 -1.53
C LEU A 58 5.68 6.92 -2.45
N TYR A 59 5.27 6.27 -3.56
CA TYR A 59 6.21 5.74 -4.54
C TYR A 59 7.08 6.84 -5.16
N PHE A 60 6.50 7.98 -5.51
CA PHE A 60 7.24 9.12 -6.03
C PHE A 60 8.28 9.64 -5.02
N ASN A 61 7.86 9.85 -3.77
CA ASN A 61 8.75 10.32 -2.69
C ASN A 61 9.86 9.31 -2.40
N PHE A 62 9.57 8.01 -2.42
CA PHE A 62 10.56 6.96 -2.26
C PHE A 62 11.60 6.98 -3.38
N GLY A 63 11.16 7.06 -4.64
CA GLY A 63 12.06 7.19 -5.79
C GLY A 63 12.93 8.44 -5.72
N LYS A 64 12.37 9.57 -5.27
CA LYS A 64 13.13 10.80 -5.04
C LYS A 64 14.21 10.62 -3.96
N ALA A 65 13.87 10.02 -2.82
CA ALA A 65 14.83 9.75 -1.75
C ALA A 65 15.96 8.82 -2.21
N LEU A 66 15.66 7.78 -3.01
CA LEU A 66 16.66 6.91 -3.62
C LEU A 66 17.60 7.70 -4.55
N ASN A 67 17.04 8.59 -5.37
CA ASN A 67 17.82 9.41 -6.28
C ASN A 67 18.71 10.40 -5.51
N ASP A 68 18.19 11.05 -4.48
CA ASP A 68 18.95 11.99 -3.66
C ASP A 68 20.14 11.28 -2.97
N GLN A 69 19.92 10.07 -2.44
CA GLN A 69 20.98 9.26 -1.86
C GLN A 69 21.99 8.79 -2.90
N PHE A 70 21.53 8.40 -4.09
CA PHE A 70 22.40 8.02 -5.20
C PHE A 70 23.27 9.20 -5.67
N SER A 71 22.67 10.38 -5.82
CA SER A 71 23.36 11.63 -6.15
C SER A 71 24.37 12.02 -5.07
N HIS A 72 24.07 11.78 -3.79
CA HIS A 72 25.03 11.98 -2.70
C HIS A 72 26.27 11.10 -2.88
N TYR A 73 26.10 9.78 -3.09
CA TYR A 73 27.24 8.89 -3.27
C TYR A 73 28.00 9.11 -4.58
N LEU A 74 27.33 9.54 -5.65
CA LEU A 74 27.96 9.86 -6.93
C LEU A 74 29.02 10.98 -6.82
N LYS A 75 28.91 11.87 -5.83
CA LYS A 75 29.88 12.95 -5.63
C LYS A 75 31.29 12.45 -5.34
N THR A 76 31.41 11.28 -4.72
CA THR A 76 32.68 10.73 -4.23
C THR A 76 32.99 9.33 -4.76
N ASN A 77 32.05 8.71 -5.51
CA ASN A 77 32.18 7.34 -5.96
C ASN A 77 31.84 7.16 -7.46
N PRO A 78 32.50 6.20 -8.14
CA PRO A 78 32.05 5.75 -9.45
C PRO A 78 30.61 5.23 -9.40
N LYS A 79 29.89 5.35 -10.53
CA LYS A 79 28.46 5.00 -10.66
C LYS A 79 28.11 3.62 -10.06
N ARG A 80 28.92 2.59 -10.32
CA ARG A 80 28.70 1.23 -9.82
C ARG A 80 28.76 1.15 -8.29
N THR A 81 29.73 1.83 -7.69
CA THR A 81 29.90 1.86 -6.23
C THR A 81 28.80 2.65 -5.55
N ALA A 82 28.42 3.82 -6.11
CA ALA A 82 27.29 4.61 -5.62
C ALA A 82 25.99 3.78 -5.59
N GLN A 83 25.74 3.00 -6.64
CA GLN A 83 24.56 2.14 -6.72
C GLN A 83 24.59 1.00 -5.68
N ALA A 84 25.75 0.38 -5.46
CA ALA A 84 25.91 -0.65 -4.43
C ALA A 84 25.66 -0.09 -3.02
N LEU A 85 26.13 1.13 -2.74
CA LEU A 85 25.94 1.79 -1.45
C LEU A 85 24.47 2.14 -1.19
N VAL A 86 23.74 2.67 -2.19
CA VAL A 86 22.29 2.90 -2.06
C VAL A 86 21.55 1.58 -1.80
N ASN A 87 21.86 0.52 -2.55
CA ASN A 87 21.23 -0.78 -2.35
C ASN A 87 21.50 -1.35 -0.95
N GLN A 88 22.73 -1.20 -0.44
CA GLN A 88 23.08 -1.64 0.90
C GLN A 88 22.33 -0.84 1.97
N GLU A 89 22.22 0.48 1.81
CA GLU A 89 21.50 1.35 2.74
C GLU A 89 20.01 0.98 2.80
N VAL A 90 19.37 0.80 1.64
CA VAL A 90 17.98 0.36 1.54
C VAL A 90 17.79 -1.01 2.20
N ARG A 91 18.71 -1.96 2.00
CA ARG A 91 18.65 -3.28 2.63
C ARG A 91 18.73 -3.23 4.14
N LYS A 92 19.56 -2.35 4.73
CA LYS A 92 19.65 -2.19 6.19
C LYS A 92 18.36 -1.68 6.81
N GLN A 93 17.57 -0.92 6.05
CA GLN A 93 16.33 -0.30 6.51
C GLN A 93 15.08 -1.16 6.25
N LEU A 94 15.20 -2.20 5.41
CA LEU A 94 14.12 -3.14 5.14
C LEU A 94 14.25 -4.35 6.08
N PRO A 95 13.12 -4.93 6.55
CA PRO A 95 13.15 -6.16 7.32
C PRO A 95 13.82 -7.29 6.52
N ASP A 96 14.49 -8.22 7.19
CA ASP A 96 15.24 -9.37 6.62
C ASP A 96 14.42 -10.31 5.69
N LEU A 97 13.12 -10.03 5.49
CA LEU A 97 12.24 -10.79 4.61
C LEU A 97 12.49 -10.54 3.10
N VAL A 98 13.27 -9.53 2.73
CA VAL A 98 13.54 -9.24 1.32
C VAL A 98 14.71 -10.11 0.83
N SER A 99 14.38 -11.33 0.37
CA SER A 99 15.33 -12.30 -0.20
C SER A 99 16.25 -11.67 -1.25
N ASP A 100 17.53 -12.03 -1.21
CA ASP A 100 18.57 -11.60 -2.15
C ASP A 100 18.17 -11.80 -3.64
N ASP A 101 17.28 -12.75 -3.90
CA ASP A 101 16.78 -13.06 -5.24
C ASP A 101 15.97 -11.92 -5.87
N ALA A 102 15.26 -11.11 -5.07
CA ALA A 102 14.51 -9.96 -5.56
C ALA A 102 15.44 -8.86 -6.13
N PHE A 103 16.68 -8.80 -5.64
CA PHE A 103 17.68 -7.81 -6.04
C PHE A 103 18.63 -8.28 -7.16
N ARG A 104 18.67 -9.60 -7.47
CA ARG A 104 19.58 -10.17 -8.48
C ARG A 104 19.02 -10.24 -9.91
N LYS A 105 17.85 -9.65 -10.20
CA LYS A 105 17.30 -9.61 -11.57
C LYS A 105 17.93 -8.52 -12.46
N LYS A 106 19.24 -8.60 -12.71
CA LYS A 106 19.92 -8.05 -13.91
C LYS A 106 21.41 -8.47 -14.00
N LYS A 107 21.70 -9.77 -14.02
CA LYS A 107 23.05 -10.25 -14.42
C LYS A 107 23.08 -11.37 -15.46
N ASN A 108 21.94 -11.91 -15.91
CA ASN A 108 21.92 -12.91 -16.98
C ASN A 108 20.98 -12.45 -18.09
N GLY A 109 21.48 -11.54 -18.91
CA GLY A 109 20.93 -11.18 -20.21
C GLY A 109 22.13 -10.90 -21.10
N LEU A 110 22.84 -11.98 -21.43
CA LEU A 110 23.91 -12.02 -22.43
C LEU A 110 23.26 -12.36 -23.77
#